data_AF-A0A421EVG6-F1
#
_entry.id   AF-A0A421EVG6-F1
#
_cell.length_a   1.000
_cell.length_b   1.000
_cell.length_c   1.000
_cell.angle_alpha   90.00
_cell.angle_beta   90.00
_cell.angle_gamma   90.00
#
_symmetry.space_group_name_H-M   'P 1'
#
loop_
_entity.id
_entity.type
_entity.pdbx_description
1 polymer ?
#
loop_
_entity_poly.entity_id
_entity_poly.type
_entity_poly.pdbx_seq_one_letter_code
_entity_poly.pdbx_strand_id
1 'polypeptide(L)'
;MDLGKITNKASNLEYKSGAEFMTDLKLMRDNCQLFCEGRFPTLPPLAHNLVSVADSLIKKWGKEIRACEDISGGVPSEKEQLGTKDEEKVEGKSSTTELPSRPIVTILRLENRLPEYIVDISRYAWAVNRTWCCGERFRMLFRNPQGQPGEYYGGVTAGSLPFDEHGMLPWEALRVTWDEDDGSDDNRINPWEAELPRGGNRA
;
A
#
# COMPACT_ATOMS: atom_id res chain seq x y z
N MET A 1 -13.15 -0.73 9.97
CA MET A 1 -12.67 -1.97 9.30
C MET A 1 -11.91 -1.55 8.06
N ASP A 2 -10.71 -2.08 7.84
CA ASP A 2 -9.82 -1.73 6.72
C ASP A 2 -9.17 -3.00 6.15
N LEU A 3 -8.54 -2.89 4.98
CA LEU A 3 -7.94 -4.03 4.29
C LEU A 3 -6.78 -4.66 5.06
N GLY A 4 -5.99 -3.87 5.80
CA GLY A 4 -4.88 -4.40 6.59
C GLY A 4 -5.38 -5.32 7.71
N LYS A 5 -6.42 -4.89 8.43
CA LYS A 5 -7.08 -5.73 9.45
C LYS A 5 -7.71 -6.99 8.87
N ILE A 6 -8.39 -6.88 7.73
CA ILE A 6 -8.99 -8.06 7.05
C ILE A 6 -7.90 -9.03 6.62
N THR A 7 -6.80 -8.55 6.02
CA THR A 7 -5.66 -9.38 5.62
C THR A 7 -5.05 -10.09 6.82
N ASN A 8 -4.79 -9.38 7.93
CA ASN A 8 -4.23 -9.98 9.14
C ASN A 8 -5.15 -11.07 9.71
N LYS A 9 -6.45 -10.78 9.86
CA LYS A 9 -7.44 -11.78 10.32
C LYS A 9 -7.47 -13.01 9.41
N ALA A 10 -7.41 -12.82 8.09
CA ALA A 10 -7.42 -13.91 7.13
C ALA A 10 -6.13 -14.75 7.18
N SER A 11 -4.96 -14.11 7.23
CA SER A 11 -3.67 -14.78 7.34
C SER A 11 -3.50 -15.57 8.64
N ASN A 12 -4.08 -15.08 9.74
CA ASN A 12 -4.08 -15.74 11.04
C ASN A 12 -5.19 -16.78 11.21
N LEU A 13 -6.01 -17.02 10.16
CA LEU A 13 -7.16 -17.94 10.20
C LEU A 13 -8.16 -17.61 11.33
N GLU A 14 -8.36 -16.32 11.62
CA GLU A 14 -9.24 -15.86 12.70
C GLU A 14 -10.72 -15.86 12.31
N TYR A 15 -11.03 -15.95 11.01
CA TYR A 15 -12.40 -16.01 10.52
C TYR A 15 -12.99 -17.40 10.72
N LYS A 16 -14.11 -17.46 11.47
CA LYS A 16 -14.82 -18.71 11.72
C LYS A 16 -15.68 -19.16 10.55
N SER A 17 -16.01 -18.21 9.67
CA SER A 17 -16.77 -18.50 8.47
C SER A 17 -16.52 -17.50 7.35
N GLY A 18 -16.78 -17.93 6.11
CA GLY A 18 -16.83 -17.05 4.96
C GLY A 18 -17.87 -15.93 5.11
N ALA A 19 -18.94 -16.15 5.88
CA ALA A 19 -19.93 -15.13 6.18
C ALA A 19 -19.38 -14.00 7.07
N GLU A 20 -18.55 -14.34 8.06
CA GLU A 20 -17.87 -13.35 8.90
C GLU A 20 -16.88 -12.53 8.07
N PHE A 21 -16.07 -13.19 7.24
CA PHE A 21 -15.16 -12.52 6.30
C PHE A 21 -15.90 -11.54 5.38
N MET A 22 -17.03 -11.96 4.81
CA MET A 22 -17.85 -11.10 3.93
C MET A 22 -18.49 -9.94 4.69
N THR A 23 -18.77 -10.08 5.98
CA THR A 23 -19.33 -9.01 6.81
C THR A 23 -18.30 -7.90 7.01
N ASP A 24 -17.07 -8.26 7.35
CA ASP A 24 -15.97 -7.31 7.50
C ASP A 24 -15.65 -6.60 6.17
N LEU A 25 -15.67 -7.34 5.06
CA LEU A 25 -15.44 -6.78 3.72
C LEU A 25 -16.56 -5.80 3.30
N LYS A 26 -17.82 -6.11 3.59
CA LYS A 26 -18.95 -5.19 3.36
C LYS A 26 -18.84 -3.94 4.24
N LEU A 27 -18.47 -4.10 5.52
CA LEU A 27 -18.24 -2.98 6.43
C LEU A 27 -17.12 -2.07 5.94
N MET A 28 -16.02 -2.62 5.42
CA MET A 28 -14.96 -1.82 4.78
C MET A 28 -15.49 -1.04 3.58
N ARG A 29 -16.31 -1.66 2.72
CA ARG A 29 -16.91 -1.00 1.56
C ARG A 29 -17.84 0.13 1.98
N ASP A 30 -18.69 -0.11 2.97
CA ASP A 30 -19.68 0.87 3.43
C ASP A 30 -18.99 2.08 4.07
N ASN A 31 -17.92 1.85 4.84
CA ASN A 31 -17.07 2.93 5.35
C ASN A 31 -16.40 3.72 4.21
N CYS A 32 -15.91 3.03 3.18
CA CYS A 32 -15.33 3.67 2.00
C CYS A 32 -16.37 4.54 1.28
N GLN A 33 -17.60 4.03 1.09
CA GLN A 33 -18.66 4.82 0.47
C GLN A 33 -18.99 6.06 1.31
N LEU A 34 -19.27 5.90 2.61
CA LEU A 34 -19.63 7.01 3.48
C LEU A 34 -18.55 8.10 3.56
N PHE A 35 -17.27 7.72 3.52
CA PHE A 35 -16.17 8.67 3.61
C PHE A 35 -15.81 9.28 2.25
N CYS A 36 -15.75 8.47 1.20
CA CYS A 36 -15.19 8.87 -0.10
C CYS A 36 -16.25 9.37 -1.09
N GLU A 37 -17.55 9.17 -0.83
CA GLU A 37 -18.61 9.70 -1.69
C GLU A 37 -18.51 11.23 -1.82
N GLY A 38 -18.51 11.72 -3.06
CA GLY A 38 -18.27 13.13 -3.40
C GLY A 38 -16.81 13.59 -3.38
N ARG A 39 -15.95 13.04 -2.50
CA ARG A 39 -14.53 13.44 -2.38
C ARG A 39 -13.60 12.68 -3.32
N PHE A 40 -13.80 11.37 -3.44
CA PHE A 40 -12.96 10.48 -4.25
C PHE A 40 -13.87 9.56 -5.08
N PRO A 41 -14.41 10.03 -6.23
CA PRO A 41 -15.48 9.35 -6.95
C PRO A 41 -15.10 7.97 -7.51
N THR A 42 -13.81 7.66 -7.61
CA THR A 42 -13.29 6.39 -8.12
C THR A 42 -13.14 5.29 -7.06
N LEU A 43 -13.06 5.65 -5.77
CA LEU A 43 -12.83 4.71 -4.68
C LEU A 43 -14.07 3.87 -4.31
N PRO A 44 -15.29 4.43 -4.19
CA PRO A 44 -16.48 3.63 -3.89
C PRO A 44 -16.75 2.55 -4.94
N PRO A 45 -16.70 2.82 -6.27
CA PRO A 45 -16.84 1.78 -7.28
C PRO A 45 -15.81 0.65 -7.14
N LEU A 46 -14.57 0.97 -6.78
CA LEU A 46 -13.52 -0.03 -6.56
C LEU A 46 -13.82 -0.92 -5.33
N ALA A 47 -14.28 -0.33 -4.23
CA ALA A 47 -14.69 -1.07 -3.05
C ALA A 47 -15.89 -1.99 -3.33
N HIS A 48 -16.86 -1.54 -4.14
CA HIS A 48 -17.97 -2.37 -4.61
C HIS A 48 -17.48 -3.55 -5.47
N ASN A 49 -16.57 -3.30 -6.40
CA ASN A 49 -15.97 -4.35 -7.24
C ASN A 49 -15.22 -5.39 -6.40
N LEU A 50 -14.47 -4.97 -5.38
CA LEU A 50 -13.77 -5.88 -4.47
C LEU A 50 -14.75 -6.83 -3.77
N VAL A 51 -15.86 -6.30 -3.22
CA VAL A 51 -16.88 -7.12 -2.57
C VAL A 51 -17.53 -8.10 -3.57
N SER A 52 -17.76 -7.68 -4.81
CA SER A 52 -18.32 -8.53 -5.87
C SER A 52 -17.39 -9.70 -6.23
N VAL A 53 -16.08 -9.42 -6.37
CA VAL A 53 -15.07 -10.46 -6.62
C VAL A 53 -15.01 -11.44 -5.44
N ALA A 54 -14.99 -10.93 -4.21
CA ALA A 54 -14.97 -11.76 -3.02
C ALA A 54 -16.22 -12.65 -2.91
N ASP A 55 -17.42 -12.11 -3.15
CA ASP A 55 -18.67 -12.87 -3.16
C ASP A 55 -18.65 -14.01 -4.19
N SER A 56 -18.09 -13.75 -5.36
CA SER A 56 -17.90 -14.75 -6.42
C SER A 56 -16.92 -15.86 -6.00
N LEU A 57 -15.84 -15.51 -5.31
CA LEU A 57 -14.85 -16.46 -4.81
C LEU A 57 -15.41 -17.31 -3.66
N ILE A 58 -16.14 -16.71 -2.71
CA ILE A 58 -16.81 -17.43 -1.62
C ILE A 58 -17.83 -18.42 -2.18
N LYS A 59 -18.60 -18.03 -3.21
CA LYS A 59 -19.52 -18.94 -3.90
C LYS A 59 -18.78 -20.08 -4.61
N LYS A 60 -17.69 -19.76 -5.33
CA LYS A 60 -16.89 -20.74 -6.06
C LYS A 60 -16.29 -21.80 -5.14
N TRP A 61 -15.74 -21.39 -4.01
CA TRP A 61 -15.04 -22.25 -3.04
C TRP A 61 -15.91 -22.63 -1.83
N GLY A 62 -17.23 -22.45 -1.93
CA GLY A 62 -18.11 -22.59 -0.78
C GLY A 62 -18.18 -24.02 -0.22
N LYS A 63 -17.84 -25.05 -1.00
CA LYS A 63 -17.79 -26.43 -0.50
C LYS A 63 -16.57 -26.64 0.39
N GLU A 64 -15.41 -26.18 -0.06
CA GLU A 64 -14.13 -26.26 0.63
C GLU A 64 -14.15 -25.41 1.89
N ILE A 65 -14.68 -24.19 1.80
CA ILE A 65 -14.83 -23.30 2.94
C ILE A 65 -15.69 -23.95 4.02
N ARG A 66 -16.88 -24.48 3.67
CA ARG A 66 -17.75 -25.17 4.64
C ARG A 66 -17.08 -26.40 5.26
N ALA A 67 -16.33 -27.17 4.47
CA ALA A 67 -15.59 -28.31 5.00
C ALA A 67 -14.57 -27.90 6.07
N CYS A 68 -13.91 -26.74 5.91
CA CYS A 68 -13.00 -26.19 6.92
C CYS A 68 -13.74 -25.59 8.13
N GLU A 69 -14.89 -24.95 7.91
CA GLU A 69 -15.74 -24.39 8.97
C GLU A 69 -16.22 -25.51 9.91
N ASP A 70 -16.65 -26.65 9.35
CA ASP A 70 -17.13 -27.81 10.12
C ASP A 70 -16.02 -28.45 10.98
N ILE A 71 -14.77 -28.43 10.52
CA ILE A 71 -13.61 -28.93 11.30
C ILE A 71 -13.32 -28.03 12.51
N SER A 72 -13.53 -26.72 12.38
CA SER A 72 -13.33 -25.75 13.46
C SER A 72 -14.44 -25.75 14.52
N GLY A 73 -15.56 -26.44 14.26
CA GLY A 73 -16.73 -26.53 15.16
C GLY A 73 -16.64 -27.61 16.24
N GLY A 74 -15.58 -28.43 16.27
CA GLY A 74 -15.44 -29.56 17.18
C GLY A 74 -14.21 -29.50 18.09
N VAL A 75 -14.49 -29.37 19.40
CA VAL A 75 -13.65 -29.70 20.59
C VAL A 75 -12.91 -28.52 21.25
N PRO A 76 -12.95 -28.41 22.61
CA PRO A 76 -12.63 -27.21 23.37
C PRO A 76 -11.14 -27.05 23.71
N SER A 77 -10.84 -25.80 24.08
CA SER A 77 -9.66 -25.35 24.83
C SER A 77 -9.13 -26.38 25.83
N GLU A 78 -7.95 -26.93 25.54
CA GLU A 78 -7.04 -27.45 26.57
C GLU A 78 -5.70 -26.72 26.44
N LYS A 79 -5.35 -26.08 27.55
CA LYS A 79 -4.02 -25.57 27.85
C LYS A 79 -3.16 -26.77 28.22
N GLU A 80 -2.01 -26.93 27.58
CA GLU A 80 -0.88 -27.59 28.23
C GLU A 80 0.40 -26.78 28.06
N GLN A 81 0.99 -26.45 29.21
CA GLN A 81 2.33 -25.91 29.36
C GLN A 81 3.31 -27.04 29.67
N LEU A 82 4.42 -27.02 28.92
CA LEU A 82 5.82 -27.10 29.40
C LEU A 82 6.46 -28.44 29.83
N GLY A 83 7.58 -28.74 29.14
CA GLY A 83 8.76 -29.50 29.60
C GLY A 83 9.00 -30.78 28.79
N THR A 84 10.17 -31.15 28.27
CA THR A 84 11.55 -30.69 28.46
C THR A 84 12.39 -31.24 27.29
N LYS A 85 13.29 -30.41 26.75
CA LYS A 85 14.56 -30.70 26.02
C LYS A 85 14.66 -31.96 25.13
N ASP A 86 14.97 -31.73 23.86
CA ASP A 86 16.24 -32.19 23.31
C ASP A 86 16.75 -31.20 22.24
N GLU A 87 17.99 -30.76 22.42
CA GLU A 87 18.75 -29.94 21.48
C GLU A 87 19.23 -30.83 20.34
N GLU A 88 18.62 -30.71 19.15
CA GLU A 88 19.29 -31.10 17.92
C GLU A 88 19.47 -29.89 16.99
N LYS A 89 20.73 -29.50 16.93
CA LYS A 89 21.35 -28.56 16.00
C LYS A 89 21.11 -29.04 14.57
N VAL A 90 20.21 -28.39 13.84
CA VAL A 90 20.14 -28.51 12.38
C VAL A 90 20.39 -27.13 11.77
N GLU A 91 21.57 -27.01 11.19
CA GLU A 91 22.04 -25.88 10.40
C GLU A 91 21.00 -25.51 9.34
N GLY A 92 20.50 -24.28 9.41
CA GLY A 92 19.63 -23.69 8.41
C GLY A 92 20.37 -23.57 7.08
N LYS A 93 20.20 -24.58 6.23
CA LYS A 93 20.39 -24.41 4.78
C LYS A 93 19.41 -23.33 4.35
N SER A 94 19.97 -22.17 4.01
CA SER A 94 19.34 -21.12 3.21
C SER A 94 18.69 -21.79 2.00
N SER A 95 17.40 -22.06 2.10
CA SER A 95 16.60 -22.44 0.94
C SER A 95 16.48 -21.18 0.10
N THR A 96 17.39 -21.03 -0.86
CA THR A 96 17.24 -20.06 -1.94
C THR A 96 16.03 -20.51 -2.74
N THR A 97 14.85 -20.10 -2.32
CA THR A 97 13.62 -20.21 -3.10
C THR A 97 13.84 -19.31 -4.31
N GLU A 98 14.27 -19.91 -5.42
CA GLU A 98 14.36 -19.21 -6.69
C GLU A 98 12.97 -18.67 -7.02
N LEU A 99 12.83 -17.34 -6.91
CA LEU A 99 11.59 -16.68 -7.24
C LEU A 99 11.28 -16.97 -8.72
N PRO A 100 10.02 -17.30 -9.05
CA PRO A 100 9.65 -17.59 -10.42
C PRO A 100 9.97 -16.37 -11.29
N SER A 101 10.89 -16.55 -12.25
CA SER A 101 11.38 -15.50 -13.16
C SER A 101 10.37 -15.15 -14.27
N ARG A 102 9.08 -15.33 -14.02
CA ARG A 102 8.03 -15.06 -15.00
C ARG A 102 7.75 -13.57 -15.03
N PRO A 103 7.75 -12.93 -16.21
CA PRO A 103 7.42 -11.52 -16.32
C PRO A 103 5.97 -11.29 -15.89
N ILE A 104 5.76 -10.29 -15.05
CA ILE A 104 4.42 -9.81 -14.68
C ILE A 104 4.09 -8.64 -15.61
N VAL A 105 2.92 -8.71 -16.25
CA VAL A 105 2.41 -7.62 -17.07
C VAL A 105 1.41 -6.81 -16.24
N THR A 106 1.61 -5.50 -16.17
CA THR A 106 0.72 -4.58 -15.48
C THR A 106 0.42 -3.37 -16.36
N ILE A 107 -0.75 -2.76 -16.16
CA ILE A 107 -1.17 -1.56 -16.86
C ILE A 107 -0.94 -0.37 -15.93
N LEU A 108 -0.07 0.55 -16.36
CA LEU A 108 0.24 1.75 -15.60
C LEU A 108 -0.60 2.91 -16.12
N ARG A 109 -1.32 3.57 -15.21
CA ARG A 109 -1.87 4.91 -15.45
C ARG A 109 -0.84 5.91 -14.96
N LEU A 110 -0.39 6.78 -15.86
CA LEU A 110 0.63 7.79 -15.59
C LEU A 110 0.00 9.16 -15.25
N GLU A 111 -1.27 9.20 -14.85
CA GLU A 111 -1.92 10.45 -14.44
C GLU A 111 -1.47 10.83 -13.03
N ASN A 112 -1.24 12.12 -12.76
CA ASN A 112 -0.83 12.61 -11.42
C ASN A 112 -1.89 12.47 -10.33
N ARG A 113 -3.08 11.91 -10.65
CA ARG A 113 -4.08 11.51 -9.67
C ARG A 113 -3.65 10.32 -8.82
N LEU A 114 -2.65 9.57 -9.28
CA LEU A 114 -2.07 8.46 -8.56
C LEU A 114 -0.57 8.72 -8.37
N PRO A 115 -0.02 8.45 -7.17
CA PRO A 115 1.41 8.59 -6.95
C PRO A 115 2.20 7.62 -7.82
N GLU A 116 3.41 7.99 -8.22
CA GLU A 116 4.26 7.11 -9.03
C GLU A 116 4.71 5.88 -8.22
N TYR A 117 4.28 4.68 -8.62
CA TYR A 117 4.55 3.43 -7.91
C TYR A 117 5.48 2.44 -8.61
N ILE A 118 5.86 2.70 -9.85
CA ILE A 118 6.98 2.04 -10.50
C ILE A 118 8.01 3.11 -10.83
N VAL A 119 9.16 3.01 -10.17
CA VAL A 119 10.20 4.04 -10.20
C VAL A 119 11.50 3.37 -10.60
N ASP A 120 12.30 4.06 -11.43
CA ASP A 120 13.69 3.65 -11.65
C ASP A 120 14.44 3.56 -10.32
N ILE A 121 15.19 2.47 -10.13
CA ILE A 121 15.87 2.18 -8.86
C ILE A 121 16.88 3.28 -8.49
N SER A 122 17.53 3.89 -9.48
CA SER A 122 18.53 4.95 -9.25
C SER A 122 17.85 6.22 -8.76
N ARG A 123 16.70 6.58 -9.34
CA ARG A 123 15.91 7.74 -8.91
C ARG A 123 15.33 7.54 -7.51
N TYR A 124 14.81 6.35 -7.24
CA TYR A 124 14.34 5.99 -5.89
C TYR A 124 15.47 6.10 -4.86
N ALA A 125 16.60 5.42 -5.12
CA ALA A 125 17.73 5.38 -4.18
C ALA A 125 18.32 6.77 -3.93
N TRP A 126 18.42 7.62 -4.96
CA TRP A 126 18.87 8.99 -4.80
C TRP A 126 17.92 9.79 -3.90
N ALA A 127 16.61 9.70 -4.14
CA ALA A 127 15.62 10.50 -3.43
C ALA A 127 15.45 10.09 -1.97
N VAL A 128 15.52 8.78 -1.67
CA VAL A 128 15.35 8.22 -0.33
C VAL A 128 16.61 8.38 0.53
N ASN A 129 17.80 8.26 -0.05
CA ASN A 129 19.06 8.42 0.70
C ASN A 129 19.50 9.88 0.87
N ARG A 130 18.81 10.82 0.21
CA ARG A 130 19.04 12.25 0.37
C ARG A 130 18.38 12.75 1.66
N THR A 131 19.07 13.65 2.35
CA THR A 131 18.45 14.48 3.39
C THR A 131 17.72 15.67 2.74
N TRP A 132 16.39 15.73 2.91
CA TRP A 132 15.56 16.86 2.46
C TRP A 132 15.52 17.96 3.52
N CYS A 133 15.97 19.16 3.16
CA CYS A 133 16.05 20.29 4.08
C CYS A 133 14.81 21.19 3.96
N CYS A 134 14.22 21.56 5.10
CA CYS A 134 13.12 22.54 5.12
C CYS A 134 13.53 23.84 4.39
N GLY A 135 12.65 24.36 3.53
CA GLY A 135 12.88 25.53 2.68
C GLY A 135 13.63 25.26 1.38
N GLU A 136 14.11 24.02 1.14
CA GLU A 136 14.75 23.67 -0.12
C GLU A 136 13.75 23.73 -1.28
N ARG A 137 14.13 24.41 -2.37
CA ARG A 137 13.29 24.51 -3.57
C ARG A 137 13.27 23.20 -4.33
N PHE A 138 12.07 22.81 -4.75
CA PHE A 138 11.85 21.69 -5.65
C PHE A 138 10.95 22.13 -6.80
N ARG A 139 10.89 21.29 -7.82
CA ARG A 139 9.85 21.31 -8.84
C ARG A 139 9.36 19.89 -9.08
N MET A 140 8.12 19.74 -9.49
CA MET A 140 7.50 18.45 -9.82
C MET A 140 6.82 18.54 -11.17
N LEU A 141 7.02 17.52 -12.01
CA LEU A 141 6.34 17.42 -13.30
C LEU A 141 4.93 16.88 -13.10
N PHE A 142 3.93 17.64 -13.55
CA PHE A 142 2.56 17.17 -13.67
C PHE A 142 2.27 16.69 -15.08
N ARG A 143 1.65 15.53 -15.18
CA ARG A 143 1.24 14.90 -16.43
C ARG A 143 -0.21 15.21 -16.72
N ASN A 144 -0.54 15.27 -18.00
CA ASN A 144 -1.91 15.45 -18.45
C ASN A 144 -2.76 14.17 -18.23
N PRO A 145 -4.08 14.19 -18.46
CA PRO A 145 -4.94 13.00 -18.33
C PRO A 145 -4.56 11.83 -19.25
N GLN A 146 -3.74 12.05 -20.28
CA GLN A 146 -3.21 11.02 -21.16
C GLN A 146 -1.86 10.46 -20.66
N GLY A 147 -1.35 10.94 -19.53
CA GLY A 147 -0.08 10.53 -18.94
C GLY A 147 1.17 11.17 -19.57
N GLN A 148 0.98 12.09 -20.51
CA GLN A 148 2.08 12.79 -21.17
C GLN A 148 2.64 13.90 -20.25
N PRO A 149 3.95 14.21 -20.34
CA PRO A 149 4.54 15.34 -19.63
C PRO A 149 3.77 16.64 -19.88
N GLY A 150 3.36 17.30 -18.80
CA GLY A 150 2.72 18.62 -18.83
C GLY A 150 3.65 19.68 -18.25
N GLU A 151 3.18 20.38 -17.22
CA GLU A 151 3.85 21.54 -16.64
C GLU A 151 4.61 21.20 -15.35
N TYR A 152 5.61 22.01 -15.01
CA TYR A 152 6.32 21.90 -13.74
C TYR A 152 5.71 22.86 -12.73
N TYR A 153 5.44 22.33 -11.55
CA TYR A 153 4.97 23.11 -10.41
C TYR A 153 6.06 23.15 -9.35
N GLY A 154 6.30 24.33 -8.80
CA GLY A 154 7.35 24.60 -7.83
C GLY A 154 6.83 24.65 -6.40
N GLY A 155 7.77 24.52 -5.47
CA GLY A 155 7.48 24.76 -4.07
C GLY A 155 8.72 24.66 -3.20
N VAL A 156 8.49 24.62 -1.89
CA VAL A 156 9.52 24.39 -0.88
C VAL A 156 9.22 23.12 -0.09
N THR A 157 10.27 22.37 0.26
CA THR A 157 10.10 21.21 1.13
C THR A 157 9.98 21.63 2.60
N ALA A 158 9.27 20.84 3.39
CA ALA A 158 9.00 21.06 4.81
C ALA A 158 9.46 19.87 5.68
N GLY A 159 10.43 19.11 5.18
CA GLY A 159 10.97 17.89 5.79
C GLY A 159 10.19 16.63 5.38
N SER A 160 10.68 15.46 5.81
CA SER A 160 10.08 14.16 5.52
C SER A 160 9.50 13.50 6.78
N LEU A 161 8.54 12.61 6.58
CA LEU A 161 8.11 11.65 7.60
C LEU A 161 9.27 10.70 7.96
N PRO A 162 9.29 10.16 9.19
CA PRO A 162 10.29 9.18 9.59
C PRO A 162 10.10 7.86 8.85
N PHE A 163 11.16 7.06 8.82
CA PHE A 163 11.10 5.66 8.41
C PHE A 163 10.22 4.86 9.39
N ASP A 164 9.55 3.84 8.88
CA ASP A 164 8.79 2.89 9.68
C ASP A 164 9.71 1.88 10.39
N GLU A 165 9.10 0.96 11.15
CA GLU A 165 9.80 -0.10 11.87
C GLU A 165 10.56 -1.08 10.96
N HIS A 166 10.27 -1.08 9.66
CA HIS A 166 10.93 -1.90 8.64
C HIS A 166 12.03 -1.15 7.90
N GLY A 167 12.31 0.11 8.27
CA GLY A 167 13.31 0.94 7.60
C GLY A 167 12.85 1.44 6.23
N MET A 168 11.55 1.54 6.00
CA MET A 168 10.96 2.04 4.76
C MET A 168 10.34 3.43 4.98
N LEU A 169 10.46 4.32 3.98
CA LEU A 169 9.70 5.58 4.00
C LEU A 169 8.25 5.29 3.60
N PRO A 170 7.26 5.90 4.29
CA PRO A 170 5.88 5.81 3.85
C PRO A 170 5.71 6.44 2.46
N TRP A 171 4.63 6.06 1.76
CA TRP A 171 4.22 6.80 0.57
C TRP A 171 3.95 8.25 0.91
N GLU A 172 4.29 9.13 0.00
CA GLU A 172 4.11 10.58 0.15
C GLU A 172 4.81 11.14 1.41
N ALA A 173 6.00 10.60 1.72
CA ALA A 173 6.74 10.98 2.92
C ALA A 173 7.24 12.43 2.91
N LEU A 174 7.46 13.04 1.76
CA LEU A 174 8.02 14.39 1.67
C LEU A 174 6.91 15.42 1.83
N ARG A 175 6.99 16.22 2.89
CA ARG A 175 6.08 17.36 3.11
C ARG A 175 6.54 18.53 2.27
N VAL A 176 5.61 19.21 1.64
CA VAL A 176 5.89 20.36 0.78
C VAL A 176 4.90 21.48 1.01
N THR A 177 5.25 22.66 0.54
CA THR A 177 4.35 23.79 0.35
C THR A 177 4.52 24.24 -1.09
N TRP A 178 3.43 24.19 -1.85
CA TRP A 178 3.41 24.62 -3.24
C TRP A 178 3.52 26.14 -3.33
N ASP A 179 4.17 26.63 -4.40
CA ASP A 179 4.21 28.06 -4.69
C ASP A 179 2.83 28.59 -5.13
N GLU A 180 2.01 27.74 -5.75
CA GLU A 180 0.65 28.02 -6.20
C GLU A 180 -0.36 27.30 -5.29
N ASP A 181 -1.42 28.01 -4.89
CA ASP A 181 -2.54 27.46 -4.13
C ASP A 181 -3.70 27.14 -5.09
N ASP A 182 -3.94 25.85 -5.32
CA ASP A 182 -5.05 25.36 -6.13
C ASP A 182 -6.30 25.04 -5.29
N GLY A 183 -6.27 25.36 -3.98
CA GLY A 183 -7.31 25.06 -3.01
C GLY A 183 -7.32 23.60 -2.55
N SER A 184 -6.33 22.79 -2.93
CA SER A 184 -6.14 21.43 -2.42
C SER A 184 -5.28 21.41 -1.15
N ASP A 185 -5.56 20.46 -0.26
CA ASP A 185 -4.74 20.22 0.94
C ASP A 185 -3.56 19.26 0.67
N ASP A 186 -3.23 19.00 -0.61
CA ASP A 186 -2.24 18.01 -1.06
C ASP A 186 -0.79 18.51 -0.87
N ASN A 187 -0.35 18.52 0.38
CA ASN A 187 0.95 19.04 0.82
C ASN A 187 2.00 17.94 1.04
N ARG A 188 1.82 16.78 0.38
CA ARG A 188 2.69 15.61 0.51
C ARG A 188 2.91 14.95 -0.84
N ILE A 189 4.16 14.59 -1.11
CA ILE A 189 4.58 13.92 -2.36
C ILE A 189 5.61 12.85 -2.05
N ASN A 190 5.86 11.93 -2.98
CA ASN A 190 6.98 11.02 -2.82
C ASN A 190 8.31 11.76 -3.06
N PRO A 191 9.37 11.41 -2.32
CA PRO A 191 10.68 11.99 -2.53
C PRO A 191 11.18 11.92 -3.99
N TRP A 192 10.86 10.84 -4.72
CA TRP A 192 11.31 10.62 -6.10
C TRP A 192 10.53 11.42 -7.16
N GLU A 193 9.46 12.11 -6.77
CA GLU A 193 8.67 12.99 -7.65
C GLU A 193 9.23 14.42 -7.64
N ALA A 194 9.97 14.78 -6.59
CA ALA A 194 10.64 16.07 -6.47
C ALA A 194 11.96 16.11 -7.24
N GLU A 195 12.06 17.05 -8.18
CA GLU A 195 13.29 17.42 -8.86
C GLU A 195 13.85 18.69 -8.24
N LEU A 196 15.18 18.75 -8.04
CA LEU A 196 15.81 20.03 -7.77
C LEU A 196 15.79 20.87 -9.05
N PRO A 197 15.45 22.17 -8.96
CA PRO A 197 15.68 23.09 -10.05
C PRO A 197 17.16 22.96 -10.44
N ARG A 198 17.44 22.73 -11.72
CA ARG A 198 18.82 22.79 -12.21
C ARG A 198 19.31 24.21 -11.91
N GLY A 199 20.17 24.35 -10.92
CA GLY A 199 20.76 25.63 -10.59
C GLY A 199 21.40 26.21 -11.85
N GLY A 200 20.96 27.41 -12.22
CA GLY A 200 21.80 28.30 -13.01
C GLY A 200 23.13 28.40 -12.27
N ASN A 201 24.19 28.03 -12.97
CA ASN A 201 25.58 27.95 -12.55
C ASN A 201 26.00 28.75 -11.31
N ARG A 202 26.83 28.09 -10.50
CA ARG A 202 28.00 28.71 -9.86
C ARG A 202 28.63 29.73 -10.82
N ALA A 203 28.66 30.99 -10.42
CA ALA A 203 29.62 31.99 -10.85
C ALA A 203 30.10 32.73 -9.60
#